data_AF-A0A1V4EHW7-F1
#
_entry.id   AF-A0A1V4EHW7-F1
#
_cell.length_a   1.000
_cell.length_b   1.000
_cell.length_c   1.000
_cell.angle_alpha   90.00
_cell.angle_beta   90.00
_cell.angle_gamma   90.00
#
_symmetry.space_group_name_H-M   'P 1'
#
loop_
_entity.id
_entity.type
_entity.pdbx_description
1 polymer ?
#
loop_
_entity_poly.entity_id
_entity_poly.type
_entity_poly.pdbx_seq_one_letter_code
_entity_poly.pdbx_strand_id
1 'polypeptide(L)'
;MPHDRSELLKWARAEADRLRRTQGVSGRASTFQPLGAAALEFLRRHAAGTKFLTAAEDVFRAEYPEPAHIALTGLSQALEGWAQFVEDGMAETLPFPVTARMEAATDLMEQVQQLLDDQRMHPAAPVMLAGAALEEFLRSMVAATGAAVTGKPSINAYASALRSIDAISAQDMKDITSWAGSRNDAAHGHFDQLSRERAQIMADGINLFIRQHTP
;
A
#
# COMPACT_ATOMS: atom_id res chain seq x y z
N MET A 1 -21.90 -9.57 3.87
CA MET A 1 -22.86 -8.74 3.10
C MET A 1 -22.13 -7.48 2.68
N PRO A 2 -21.88 -7.24 1.38
CA PRO A 2 -21.32 -5.97 0.95
C PRO A 2 -22.42 -4.93 1.07
N HIS A 3 -22.30 -3.99 1.99
CA HIS A 3 -23.16 -2.81 1.99
C HIS A 3 -22.84 -1.98 0.75
N ASP A 4 -23.88 -1.53 0.03
CA ASP A 4 -23.76 -0.57 -1.05
C ASP A 4 -22.99 0.67 -0.55
N ARG A 5 -21.96 1.11 -1.28
CA ARG A 5 -21.13 2.27 -0.96
C ARG A 5 -21.98 3.52 -0.73
N SER A 6 -23.06 3.68 -1.51
CA SER A 6 -24.03 4.76 -1.33
C SER A 6 -24.69 4.69 0.05
N GLU A 7 -25.02 3.50 0.54
CA GLU A 7 -25.62 3.31 1.86
C GLU A 7 -24.61 3.55 3.00
N LEU A 8 -23.34 3.17 2.81
CA LEU A 8 -22.28 3.46 3.79
C LEU A 8 -22.02 4.96 3.93
N LEU A 9 -21.98 5.70 2.82
CA LEU A 9 -21.81 7.15 2.80
C LEU A 9 -23.00 7.86 3.47
N LYS A 10 -24.23 7.46 3.12
CA LYS A 10 -25.44 7.98 3.75
C LYS A 10 -25.44 7.74 5.26
N TRP A 11 -25.07 6.53 5.69
CA TRP A 11 -24.99 6.18 7.10
C TRP A 11 -23.95 7.04 7.83
N ALA A 12 -22.73 7.15 7.29
CA ALA A 12 -21.65 7.92 7.91
C ALA A 12 -22.03 9.40 8.09
N ARG A 13 -22.66 10.00 7.07
CA ARG A 13 -23.14 11.39 7.12
C ARG A 13 -24.27 11.56 8.14
N ALA A 14 -25.24 10.66 8.14
CA ALA A 14 -26.35 10.69 9.10
C ALA A 14 -25.88 10.54 10.56
N GLU A 15 -24.90 9.67 10.79
CA GLU A 15 -24.30 9.47 12.11
C GLU A 15 -23.48 10.68 12.56
N ALA A 16 -22.70 11.29 11.66
CA ALA A 16 -22.00 12.54 11.95
C ALA A 16 -22.97 13.66 12.38
N ASP A 17 -24.08 13.84 11.65
CA ASP A 17 -25.13 14.79 12.00
C ASP A 17 -25.83 14.47 13.34
N ARG A 18 -25.98 13.18 13.68
CA ARG A 18 -26.48 12.78 15.00
C ARG A 18 -25.51 13.18 16.10
N LEU A 19 -24.22 12.90 15.94
CA LEU A 19 -23.19 13.25 16.92
C LEU A 19 -23.11 14.77 17.13
N ARG A 20 -23.15 15.55 16.04
CA ARG A 20 -23.18 17.02 16.08
C ARG A 20 -24.37 17.56 16.88
N ARG A 21 -25.56 17.02 16.67
CA ARG A 21 -26.76 17.41 17.44
C ARG A 21 -26.70 17.02 18.92
N THR A 22 -25.84 16.06 19.27
CA THR A 22 -25.66 15.58 20.64
C THR A 22 -24.55 16.34 21.39
N GLN A 23 -23.98 17.40 20.82
CA GLN A 23 -22.91 18.21 21.43
C GLN A 23 -23.37 19.08 22.62
N GLY A 24 -24.68 19.26 22.81
CA GLY A 24 -25.23 20.01 23.96
C GLY A 24 -25.11 19.30 25.31
N VAL A 25 -24.47 18.14 25.36
CA VAL A 25 -24.43 17.29 26.54
C VAL A 25 -23.19 17.61 27.41
N SER A 26 -23.41 17.85 28.70
CA SER A 26 -22.36 18.16 29.66
C SER A 26 -21.78 16.90 30.32
N GLY A 27 -20.45 16.77 30.32
CA GLY A 27 -19.71 15.75 31.08
C GLY A 27 -18.41 15.33 30.38
N ARG A 28 -17.78 14.25 30.86
CA ARG A 28 -16.48 13.77 30.34
C ARG A 28 -16.66 12.76 29.21
N ALA A 29 -15.75 12.77 28.23
CA ALA A 29 -15.79 11.87 27.08
C ALA A 29 -15.95 10.38 27.45
N SER A 30 -15.33 9.91 28.54
CA SER A 30 -15.45 8.52 29.00
C SER A 30 -16.89 8.11 29.34
N THR A 31 -17.71 9.04 29.85
CA THR A 31 -19.13 8.80 30.14
C THR A 31 -19.98 8.71 28.87
N PHE A 32 -19.53 9.31 27.78
CA PHE A 32 -20.25 9.41 26.50
C PHE A 32 -19.65 8.56 25.40
N GLN A 33 -18.67 7.71 25.72
CA GLN A 33 -18.14 6.70 24.82
C GLN A 33 -19.24 5.84 24.18
N PRO A 34 -20.33 5.43 24.88
CA PRO A 34 -21.44 4.72 24.25
C PRO A 34 -22.14 5.51 23.14
N LEU A 35 -22.19 6.85 23.22
CA LEU A 35 -22.78 7.69 22.17
C LEU A 35 -21.92 7.71 20.92
N GLY A 36 -20.60 7.56 21.03
CA GLY A 36 -19.67 7.50 19.90
C GLY A 36 -19.37 6.08 19.41
N ALA A 37 -19.92 5.05 20.07
CA ALA A 37 -19.53 3.66 19.83
C ALA A 37 -19.85 3.18 18.41
N ALA A 38 -21.01 3.57 17.86
CA ALA A 38 -21.40 3.20 16.50
C ALA A 38 -20.44 3.81 15.46
N ALA A 39 -20.11 5.09 15.61
CA ALA A 39 -19.14 5.78 14.75
C ALA A 39 -17.73 5.17 14.84
N LEU A 40 -17.25 4.84 16.04
CA LEU A 40 -15.97 4.14 16.23
C LEU A 40 -15.95 2.79 15.53
N GLU A 41 -17.00 1.99 15.74
CA GLU A 41 -17.09 0.65 15.15
C GLU A 41 -17.17 0.72 13.62
N PHE A 42 -17.90 1.71 13.09
CA PHE A 42 -17.93 1.98 11.67
C PHE A 42 -16.53 2.31 11.13
N LEU A 43 -15.82 3.24 11.75
CA LEU A 43 -14.46 3.61 11.32
C LEU A 43 -13.47 2.45 11.46
N ARG A 44 -13.62 1.57 12.46
CA ARG A 44 -12.79 0.36 12.55
C ARG A 44 -13.01 -0.59 11.39
N ARG A 45 -14.25 -0.73 10.92
CA ARG A 45 -14.60 -1.62 9.81
C ARG A 45 -14.28 -1.04 8.44
N HIS A 46 -14.40 0.28 8.29
CA HIS A 46 -14.42 0.93 6.98
C HIS A 46 -13.28 1.95 6.77
N ALA A 47 -12.54 2.29 7.82
CA ALA A 47 -11.43 3.25 7.80
C ALA A 47 -10.16 2.70 8.47
N ALA A 48 -10.02 1.37 8.57
CA ALA A 48 -8.84 0.72 9.14
C ALA A 48 -7.56 1.17 8.43
N GLY A 49 -6.50 1.45 9.20
CA GLY A 49 -5.22 1.92 8.67
C GLY A 49 -5.20 3.39 8.22
N THR A 50 -6.33 4.11 8.29
CA THR A 50 -6.39 5.53 7.92
C THR A 50 -6.21 6.45 9.14
N LYS A 51 -5.85 7.72 8.88
CA LYS A 51 -5.78 8.76 9.92
C LYS A 51 -7.16 9.08 10.53
N PHE A 52 -8.26 8.77 9.85
CA PHE A 52 -9.61 8.98 10.37
C PHE A 52 -9.88 8.08 11.59
N LEU A 53 -9.49 6.80 11.52
CA LEU A 53 -9.62 5.90 12.65
C LEU A 53 -8.69 6.31 13.80
N THR A 54 -7.42 6.65 13.52
CA THR A 54 -6.49 7.12 14.55
C THR A 54 -7.04 8.33 15.29
N ALA A 55 -7.51 9.34 14.55
CA ALA A 55 -8.11 10.54 15.15
C ALA A 55 -9.33 10.22 16.01
N ALA A 56 -10.20 9.30 15.56
CA ALA A 56 -11.38 8.90 16.32
C ALA A 56 -11.04 8.12 17.60
N GLU A 57 -10.00 7.28 17.59
CA GLU A 57 -9.58 6.54 18.78
C GLU A 57 -8.87 7.42 19.81
N ASP A 58 -8.08 8.38 19.35
CA ASP A 58 -7.32 9.30 20.22
C ASP A 58 -8.24 10.15 21.10
N VAL A 59 -9.43 10.49 20.59
CA VAL A 59 -10.47 11.24 21.31
C VAL A 59 -10.86 10.59 22.65
N PHE A 60 -10.85 9.25 22.75
CA PHE A 60 -11.19 8.54 23.99
C PHE A 60 -9.97 7.99 24.74
N ARG A 61 -8.77 8.10 24.16
CA ARG A 61 -7.52 7.57 24.73
C ARG A 61 -6.72 8.62 25.51
N ALA A 62 -7.09 9.89 25.44
CA ALA A 62 -6.41 10.96 26.15
C ALA A 62 -6.35 10.69 27.66
N GLU A 63 -5.16 10.84 28.25
CA GLU A 63 -4.90 10.69 29.70
C GLU A 63 -5.79 11.62 30.53
N TYR A 64 -6.16 12.75 29.94
CA TYR A 64 -7.18 13.67 30.43
C TYR A 64 -8.37 13.64 29.47
N PRO A 65 -9.52 13.04 29.86
CA PRO A 65 -10.66 12.93 28.96
C PRO A 65 -11.17 14.32 28.58
N GLU A 66 -11.18 14.60 27.29
CA GLU A 66 -11.78 15.81 26.75
C GLU A 66 -13.24 15.96 27.22
N PRO A 67 -13.78 17.18 27.27
CA PRO A 67 -15.21 17.38 27.38
C PRO A 67 -15.96 16.58 26.31
N ALA A 68 -17.09 15.99 26.68
CA ALA A 68 -17.86 15.11 25.79
C ALA A 68 -18.20 15.75 24.44
N HIS A 69 -18.51 17.05 24.43
CA HIS A 69 -18.81 17.77 23.19
C HIS A 69 -17.60 17.84 22.25
N ILE A 70 -16.38 18.02 22.75
CA ILE A 70 -15.15 18.02 21.93
C ILE A 70 -14.95 16.63 21.33
N ALA A 71 -15.11 15.59 22.15
CA ALA A 71 -14.99 14.22 21.69
C ALA A 71 -15.99 13.87 20.58
N LEU A 72 -17.27 14.18 20.78
CA LEU A 72 -18.31 13.93 19.79
C LEU A 72 -18.11 14.78 18.51
N THR A 73 -17.55 15.99 18.64
CA THR A 73 -17.15 16.82 17.49
C THR A 73 -16.03 16.15 16.69
N GLY A 74 -14.98 15.68 17.35
CA GLY A 74 -13.86 14.99 16.68
C GLY A 74 -14.32 13.75 15.94
N LEU A 75 -15.21 12.94 16.54
CA LEU A 75 -15.80 11.78 15.87
C LEU A 75 -16.66 12.16 14.66
N SER A 76 -17.49 13.20 14.78
CA SER A 76 -18.29 13.72 13.67
C SER A 76 -17.40 14.16 12.50
N GLN A 77 -16.32 14.88 12.79
CA GLN A 77 -15.35 15.33 11.77
C GLN A 77 -14.61 14.15 11.13
N ALA A 78 -14.27 13.12 11.90
CA ALA A 78 -13.63 11.92 11.37
C ALA A 78 -14.55 11.15 10.39
N LEU A 79 -15.84 11.03 10.71
CA LEU A 79 -16.83 10.41 9.81
C LEU A 79 -17.05 11.22 8.53
N GLU A 80 -17.20 12.54 8.63
CA GLU A 80 -17.37 13.41 7.45
C GLU A 80 -16.13 13.41 6.57
N GLY A 81 -14.95 13.49 7.18
CA GLY A 81 -13.68 13.41 6.47
C GLY A 81 -13.51 12.08 5.73
N TRP A 82 -13.88 10.96 6.36
CA TRP A 82 -13.90 9.66 5.70
C TRP A 82 -14.90 9.59 4.56
N ALA A 83 -16.12 10.10 4.74
CA ALA A 83 -17.15 10.10 3.70
C ALA A 83 -16.70 10.91 2.47
N GLN A 84 -16.11 12.10 2.69
CA GLN A 84 -15.56 12.92 1.62
C GLN A 84 -14.39 12.22 0.91
N PHE A 85 -13.47 11.63 1.68
CA PHE A 85 -12.35 10.85 1.14
C PHE A 85 -12.81 9.69 0.23
N VAL A 86 -13.89 9.02 0.61
CA VAL A 86 -14.49 7.96 -0.21
C VAL A 86 -15.19 8.54 -1.45
N GLU A 87 -15.94 9.63 -1.33
CA GLU A 87 -16.61 10.27 -2.49
C GLU A 87 -15.62 10.82 -3.52
N ASP A 88 -14.47 11.33 -3.06
CA ASP A 88 -13.39 11.84 -3.91
C ASP A 88 -12.61 10.72 -4.63
N GLY A 89 -12.96 9.44 -4.42
CA GLY A 89 -12.29 8.28 -5.02
C GLY A 89 -10.93 7.95 -4.38
N MET A 90 -10.53 8.66 -3.33
CA MET A 90 -9.23 8.47 -2.68
C MET A 90 -9.12 7.12 -1.96
N ALA A 91 -10.26 6.51 -1.60
CA ALA A 91 -10.31 5.17 -1.05
C ALA A 91 -9.90 4.06 -2.04
N GLU A 92 -9.96 4.35 -3.34
CA GLU A 92 -9.64 3.42 -4.42
C GLU A 92 -8.28 3.74 -5.06
N THR A 93 -7.68 4.87 -4.68
CA THR A 93 -6.37 5.29 -5.19
C THR A 93 -5.28 4.76 -4.27
N LEU A 94 -4.33 4.01 -4.82
CA LEU A 94 -3.13 3.63 -4.05
C LEU A 94 -2.44 4.89 -3.50
N PRO A 95 -1.84 4.84 -2.30
CA PRO A 95 -1.12 5.99 -1.77
C PRO A 95 -0.07 6.49 -2.77
N PHE A 96 0.08 7.80 -2.93
CA PHE A 96 1.04 8.40 -3.89
C PHE A 96 2.45 7.79 -3.85
N PRO A 97 3.06 7.50 -2.67
CA PRO A 97 4.38 6.86 -2.65
C PRO A 97 4.40 5.44 -3.24
N VAL A 98 3.26 4.75 -3.30
CA VAL A 98 3.12 3.45 -3.95
C VAL A 98 3.07 3.64 -5.46
N THR A 99 2.19 4.51 -5.95
CA THR A 99 2.04 4.76 -7.40
C THR A 99 3.33 5.30 -8.01
N ALA A 100 3.99 6.25 -7.34
CA ALA A 100 5.26 6.81 -7.80
C ALA A 100 6.39 5.76 -7.89
N ARG A 101 6.38 4.72 -7.05
CA ARG A 101 7.35 3.61 -7.15
C ARG A 101 7.04 2.68 -8.31
N MET A 102 5.76 2.41 -8.57
CA MET A 102 5.34 1.60 -9.72
C MET A 102 5.69 2.30 -11.04
N GLU A 103 5.47 3.62 -11.12
CA GLU A 103 5.89 4.45 -12.24
C GLU A 103 7.41 4.42 -12.41
N ALA A 104 8.17 4.65 -11.33
CA ALA A 104 9.63 4.59 -11.38
C ALA A 104 10.15 3.21 -11.83
N ALA A 105 9.54 2.11 -11.39
CA ALA A 105 9.89 0.77 -11.86
C ALA A 105 9.65 0.61 -13.37
N THR A 106 8.55 1.17 -13.88
CA THR A 106 8.25 1.17 -15.32
C THR A 106 9.26 1.98 -16.12
N ASP A 107 9.59 3.19 -15.67
CA ASP A 107 10.61 4.04 -16.29
C ASP A 107 12.00 3.38 -16.31
N LEU A 108 12.35 2.68 -15.23
CA LEU A 108 13.59 1.90 -15.17
C LEU A 108 13.59 0.75 -16.18
N MET A 109 12.45 0.08 -16.40
CA MET A 109 12.34 -0.97 -17.41
C MET A 109 12.43 -0.42 -18.85
N GLU A 110 12.00 0.81 -19.10
CA GLU A 110 12.24 1.48 -20.38
C GLU A 110 13.74 1.71 -20.62
N GLN A 111 14.47 2.15 -19.58
CA GLN A 111 15.92 2.30 -19.64
C GLN A 111 16.64 0.95 -19.79
N VAL A 112 16.13 -0.12 -19.18
CA VAL A 112 16.63 -1.49 -19.39
C VAL A 112 16.56 -1.85 -20.86
N GLN A 113 15.45 -1.56 -21.54
CA GLN A 113 15.32 -1.85 -22.97
C GLN A 113 16.33 -1.05 -23.80
N GLN A 114 16.51 0.24 -23.50
CA GLN A 114 17.52 1.07 -24.18
C GLN A 114 18.94 0.49 -24.04
N LEU A 115 19.30 -0.02 -22.86
CA LEU A 115 20.59 -0.68 -22.61
C LEU A 115 20.72 -2.03 -23.32
N LEU A 116 19.61 -2.76 -23.48
CA LEU A 116 19.57 -4.03 -24.22
C LEU A 116 19.69 -3.81 -25.73
N ASP A 117 19.18 -2.69 -26.24
CA ASP A 117 19.25 -2.33 -27.66
C ASP A 117 20.66 -1.84 -28.06
N ASP A 118 21.41 -1.21 -27.14
CA ASP A 118 22.81 -0.84 -27.39
C ASP A 118 23.75 -2.06 -27.27
N GLN A 119 24.18 -2.58 -28.41
CA GLN A 119 25.08 -3.73 -28.51
C GLN A 119 26.45 -3.53 -27.84
N ARG A 120 26.86 -2.28 -27.60
CA ARG A 120 28.13 -1.95 -26.93
C ARG A 120 28.04 -2.06 -25.41
N MET A 121 26.84 -2.06 -24.85
CA MET A 121 26.63 -2.13 -23.41
C MET A 121 26.81 -3.56 -22.90
N HIS A 122 27.53 -3.71 -21.80
CA HIS A 122 27.70 -5.02 -21.17
C HIS A 122 26.38 -5.50 -20.53
N PRO A 123 25.98 -6.79 -20.68
CA PRO A 123 24.70 -7.30 -20.18
C PRO A 123 24.45 -7.12 -18.68
N ALA A 124 25.52 -7.02 -17.88
CA ALA A 124 25.41 -6.73 -16.45
C ALA A 124 24.69 -5.40 -16.15
N ALA A 125 24.82 -4.37 -17.01
CA ALA A 125 24.17 -3.09 -16.80
C ALA A 125 22.62 -3.18 -16.86
N PRO A 126 22.00 -3.69 -17.95
CA PRO A 126 20.56 -3.89 -17.98
C PRO A 126 20.08 -4.89 -16.92
N VAL A 127 20.84 -5.95 -16.60
CA VAL A 127 20.47 -6.90 -15.53
C VAL A 127 20.41 -6.24 -14.15
N MET A 128 21.40 -5.39 -13.81
CA MET A 128 21.38 -4.64 -12.56
C MET A 128 20.20 -3.68 -12.47
N LEU A 129 19.92 -2.97 -13.56
CA LEU A 129 18.83 -2.00 -13.64
C LEU A 129 17.45 -2.69 -13.58
N ALA A 130 17.29 -3.82 -14.27
CA ALA A 130 16.08 -4.64 -14.22
C ALA A 130 15.83 -5.19 -12.81
N GLY A 131 16.89 -5.62 -12.12
CA GLY A 131 16.79 -6.03 -10.71
C GLY A 131 16.37 -4.88 -9.78
N ALA A 132 16.86 -3.66 -10.02
CA ALA A 132 16.43 -2.49 -9.26
C ALA A 132 14.95 -2.13 -9.53
N ALA A 133 14.51 -2.20 -10.78
CA ALA A 133 13.10 -2.00 -11.16
C ALA A 133 12.19 -3.03 -10.46
N LEU A 134 12.57 -4.31 -10.49
CA LEU A 134 11.86 -5.38 -9.80
C LEU A 134 11.79 -5.12 -8.28
N GLU A 135 12.89 -4.70 -7.67
CA GLU A 135 12.91 -4.39 -6.23
C GLU A 135 11.96 -3.25 -5.86
N GLU A 136 11.96 -2.15 -6.62
CA GLU A 136 11.05 -1.02 -6.39
C GLU A 136 9.58 -1.42 -6.57
N PHE A 137 9.29 -2.22 -7.59
CA PHE A 137 7.94 -2.73 -7.80
C PHE A 137 7.49 -3.63 -6.65
N LEU A 138 8.29 -4.61 -6.22
CA LEU A 138 7.96 -5.49 -5.09
C LEU A 138 7.81 -4.70 -3.78
N ARG A 139 8.66 -3.69 -3.55
CA ARG A 139 8.56 -2.79 -2.40
C ARG A 139 7.25 -2.00 -2.42
N SER A 140 6.80 -1.56 -3.61
CA SER A 140 5.51 -0.89 -3.76
C SER A 140 4.34 -1.83 -3.44
N MET A 141 4.37 -3.08 -3.90
CA MET A 141 3.34 -4.08 -3.59
C MET A 141 3.29 -4.38 -2.09
N VAL A 142 4.44 -4.50 -1.43
CA VAL A 142 4.51 -4.69 0.03
C VAL A 142 3.87 -3.50 0.74
N ALA A 143 4.16 -2.27 0.31
CA ALA A 143 3.57 -1.07 0.89
C ALA A 143 2.06 -0.99 0.64
N ALA A 144 1.58 -1.43 -0.53
CA ALA A 144 0.17 -1.46 -0.88
C ALA A 144 -0.63 -2.48 -0.05
N THR A 145 -0.04 -3.65 0.20
CA THR A 145 -0.69 -4.77 0.90
C THR A 145 -0.46 -4.76 2.41
N GLY A 146 0.49 -3.98 2.90
CA GLY A 146 0.91 -4.00 4.31
C GLY A 146 1.62 -5.30 4.72
N ALA A 147 2.17 -6.06 3.77
CA ALA A 147 2.84 -7.32 4.03
C ALA A 147 4.03 -7.15 5.01
N ALA A 148 4.12 -8.04 6.00
CA ALA A 148 5.19 -7.99 6.99
C ALA A 148 6.51 -8.51 6.40
N VAL A 149 7.51 -7.64 6.28
CA VAL A 149 8.86 -8.00 5.82
C VAL A 149 9.73 -8.35 7.02
N THR A 150 10.34 -9.53 6.99
CA THR A 150 11.27 -10.00 8.02
C THR A 150 12.71 -9.96 7.51
N GLY A 151 13.65 -9.61 8.39
CA GLY A 151 15.07 -9.56 8.04
C GLY A 151 15.48 -8.34 7.20
N LYS A 152 16.56 -8.50 6.43
CA LYS A 152 17.13 -7.40 5.63
C LYS A 152 16.31 -7.20 4.33
N PRO A 153 15.92 -5.94 4.03
CA PRO A 153 15.36 -5.55 2.73
C PRO A 153 16.11 -6.14 1.54
N SER A 154 15.41 -6.88 0.68
CA SER A 154 15.91 -7.46 -0.56
C SER A 154 14.75 -7.98 -1.42
N ILE A 155 15.00 -8.21 -2.72
CA ILE A 155 14.04 -8.84 -3.64
C ILE A 155 13.41 -10.11 -3.03
N ASN A 156 14.23 -11.01 -2.49
CA ASN A 156 13.75 -12.27 -1.90
C ASN A 156 12.94 -12.05 -0.63
N ALA A 157 13.30 -11.06 0.21
CA ALA A 157 12.54 -10.74 1.42
C ALA A 157 11.15 -10.18 1.08
N TYR A 158 11.07 -9.31 0.06
CA TYR A 158 9.79 -8.77 -0.41
C TYR A 158 8.92 -9.84 -1.06
N ALA A 159 9.49 -10.66 -1.95
CA ALA A 159 8.78 -11.75 -2.58
C ALA A 159 8.24 -12.76 -1.54
N SER A 160 9.04 -13.10 -0.53
CA SER A 160 8.60 -13.99 0.56
C SER A 160 7.45 -13.40 1.38
N ALA A 161 7.51 -12.09 1.68
CA ALA A 161 6.45 -11.39 2.39
C ALA A 161 5.14 -11.34 1.58
N LEU A 162 5.21 -11.10 0.27
CA LEU A 162 4.05 -11.11 -0.61
C LEU A 162 3.50 -12.54 -0.80
N ARG A 163 4.38 -13.54 -0.89
CA ARG A 163 3.98 -14.93 -1.02
C ARG A 163 3.25 -15.42 0.23
N SER A 164 3.62 -14.98 1.42
CA SER A 164 3.01 -15.44 2.68
C SER A 164 1.55 -14.98 2.86
N ILE A 165 1.14 -13.94 2.13
CA ILE A 165 -0.24 -13.44 2.08
C ILE A 165 -0.95 -13.78 0.76
N ASP A 166 -0.38 -14.70 -0.03
CA ASP A 166 -0.88 -15.10 -1.36
C ASP A 166 -1.06 -13.96 -2.37
N ALA A 167 -0.34 -12.83 -2.20
CA ALA A 167 -0.35 -11.71 -3.14
C ALA A 167 0.43 -12.01 -4.44
N ILE A 168 1.32 -13.01 -4.42
CA ILE A 168 1.99 -13.54 -5.60
C ILE A 168 1.89 -15.07 -5.63
N SER A 169 1.93 -15.64 -6.83
CA SER A 169 1.83 -17.08 -7.00
C SER A 169 3.11 -17.83 -6.59
N ALA A 170 3.02 -19.15 -6.43
CA ALA A 170 4.21 -19.98 -6.23
C ALA A 170 5.12 -20.01 -7.46
N GLN A 171 4.59 -19.73 -8.65
CA GLN A 171 5.38 -19.62 -9.88
C GLN A 171 6.12 -18.28 -9.90
N ASP A 172 5.44 -17.18 -9.58
CA ASP A 172 6.02 -15.84 -9.49
C ASP A 172 7.22 -15.84 -8.53
N MET A 173 7.09 -16.50 -7.37
CA MET A 173 8.19 -16.62 -6.41
C MET A 173 9.44 -17.28 -7.01
N LYS A 174 9.27 -18.31 -7.85
CA LYS A 174 10.39 -19.00 -8.51
C LYS A 174 11.04 -18.10 -9.55
N ASP A 175 10.21 -17.42 -10.34
CA ASP A 175 10.69 -16.51 -11.40
C ASP A 175 11.46 -15.33 -10.78
N ILE A 176 10.91 -14.71 -9.74
CA ILE A 176 11.56 -13.65 -8.96
C ILE A 176 12.89 -14.14 -8.36
N THR A 177 12.92 -15.35 -7.79
CA THR A 177 14.15 -15.93 -7.23
C THR A 177 15.22 -16.10 -8.32
N SER A 178 14.83 -16.53 -9.53
CA SER A 178 15.73 -16.65 -10.67
C SER A 178 16.28 -15.29 -11.11
N TRP A 179 15.43 -14.26 -11.21
CA TRP A 179 15.83 -12.91 -11.57
C TRP A 179 16.74 -12.26 -10.52
N ALA A 180 16.44 -12.48 -9.23
CA ALA A 180 17.31 -12.07 -8.13
C ALA A 180 18.70 -12.71 -8.22
N GLY A 181 18.78 -13.98 -8.65
CA GLY A 181 20.03 -14.67 -8.94
C GLY A 181 20.84 -13.96 -10.02
N SER A 182 20.23 -13.67 -11.17
CA SER A 182 20.90 -12.96 -12.28
C SER A 182 21.40 -11.57 -11.86
N ARG A 183 20.62 -10.82 -11.08
CA ARG A 183 21.06 -9.54 -10.50
C ARG A 183 22.27 -9.73 -9.58
N ASN A 184 22.30 -10.78 -8.77
CA ASN A 184 23.43 -11.05 -7.88
C ASN A 184 24.69 -11.41 -8.67
N ASP A 185 24.58 -12.20 -9.73
CA ASP A 185 25.71 -12.49 -10.62
C ASP A 185 26.29 -11.21 -11.22
N ALA A 186 25.44 -10.28 -11.66
CA ALA A 186 25.87 -8.97 -12.14
C ALA A 186 26.54 -8.13 -11.04
N ALA A 187 25.98 -8.11 -9.83
CA ALA A 187 26.52 -7.33 -8.70
C ALA A 187 27.87 -7.87 -8.18
N HIS A 188 28.10 -9.18 -8.30
CA HIS A 188 29.32 -9.85 -7.83
C HIS A 188 30.37 -10.08 -8.91
N GLY A 189 30.11 -9.65 -10.15
CA GLY A 189 31.09 -9.73 -11.23
C GLY A 189 31.16 -11.10 -11.93
N HIS A 190 30.17 -11.96 -11.74
CA HIS A 190 30.04 -13.26 -12.43
C HIS A 190 29.52 -13.07 -13.86
N PHE A 191 30.22 -12.24 -14.64
CA PHE A 191 29.77 -11.80 -15.96
C PHE A 191 29.71 -12.93 -16.99
N ASP A 192 30.49 -13.99 -16.78
CA ASP A 192 30.46 -15.23 -17.57
C ASP A 192 29.11 -15.95 -17.52
N GLN A 193 28.32 -15.71 -16.46
CA GLN A 193 26.97 -16.28 -16.32
C GLN A 193 25.89 -15.44 -17.02
N LEU A 194 26.26 -14.25 -17.50
CA LEU A 194 25.35 -13.29 -18.11
C LEU A 194 25.54 -13.25 -19.63
N SER A 195 24.43 -13.32 -20.36
CA SER A 195 24.40 -13.07 -21.79
C SER A 195 23.33 -12.02 -22.10
N ARG A 196 23.39 -11.38 -23.26
CA ARG A 196 22.37 -10.41 -23.67
C ARG A 196 21.00 -11.08 -23.81
N GLU A 197 20.97 -12.31 -24.31
CA GLU A 197 19.74 -13.10 -24.45
C GLU A 197 19.14 -13.42 -23.07
N ARG A 198 19.96 -13.81 -22.10
CA ARG A 198 19.50 -14.03 -20.72
C ARG A 198 19.01 -12.74 -20.07
N ALA A 199 19.68 -11.62 -20.33
CA ALA A 199 19.25 -10.30 -19.87
C ALA A 199 17.90 -9.89 -20.48
N GLN A 200 17.68 -10.15 -21.78
CA GLN A 200 16.40 -9.90 -22.44
C GLN A 200 15.28 -10.78 -21.86
N ILE A 201 15.53 -12.08 -21.67
CA ILE A 201 14.54 -13.00 -21.05
C ILE A 201 14.15 -12.54 -19.63
N MET A 202 15.14 -12.10 -18.83
CA MET A 202 14.89 -11.53 -17.52
C MET A 202 14.03 -10.26 -17.62
N ALA A 203 14.38 -9.33 -18.53
CA ALA A 203 13.65 -8.09 -18.69
C ALA A 203 12.20 -8.31 -19.15
N ASP A 204 11.98 -9.20 -20.13
CA ASP A 204 10.66 -9.57 -20.63
C ASP A 204 9.81 -10.21 -19.52
N GLY A 205 10.41 -11.10 -18.74
CA GLY A 205 9.76 -11.73 -17.59
C GLY A 205 9.34 -10.72 -16.52
N ILE A 206 10.23 -9.78 -16.16
CA ILE A 206 9.93 -8.72 -15.19
C ILE A 206 8.83 -7.79 -15.74
N ASN A 207 8.88 -7.41 -17.01
CA ASN A 207 7.83 -6.60 -17.64
C ASN A 207 6.47 -7.29 -17.60
N LEU A 208 6.43 -8.59 -17.89
CA LEU A 208 5.19 -9.38 -17.81
C LEU A 208 4.67 -9.43 -16.37
N PHE A 209 5.54 -9.67 -15.41
CA PHE A 209 5.19 -9.69 -13.99
C PHE A 209 4.62 -8.34 -13.52
N ILE A 210 5.30 -7.22 -13.84
CA ILE A 210 4.82 -5.86 -13.51
C ILE A 210 3.43 -5.64 -14.10
N ARG A 211 3.21 -5.99 -15.37
CA ARG A 211 1.90 -5.84 -16.03
C ARG A 211 0.81 -6.68 -15.40
N GLN A 212 1.12 -7.89 -14.92
CA GLN A 212 0.15 -8.78 -14.28
C GLN A 212 -0.25 -8.33 -12.87
N HIS A 213 0.62 -7.58 -12.20
CA HIS A 213 0.46 -7.18 -10.80
C HIS A 213 0.25 -5.66 -10.61
N THR A 214 0.16 -4.90 -11.71
CA THR A 214 -0.30 -3.52 -11.68
C THR A 214 -1.83 -3.52 -11.57
N PRO A 215 -2.43 -2.77 -10.61
CA PRO A 215 -3.89 -2.71 -10.45
C PRO A 215 -4.64 -2.11 -11.64
#